data_AF-A0A7G8BEN2-F1
#
_entry.id   AF-A0A7G8BEN2-F1
#
_cell.length_a   1.000
_cell.length_b   1.000
_cell.length_c   1.000
_cell.angle_alpha   90.00
_cell.angle_beta   90.00
_cell.angle_gamma   90.00
#
_symmetry.space_group_name_H-M   'P 1'
#
loop_
_entity.id
_entity.type
_entity.pdbx_description
1 polymer ?
#
loop_
_entity_poly.entity_id
_entity_poly.type
_entity_poly.pdbx_seq_one_letter_code
_entity_poly.pdbx_strand_id
1 'polypeptide(L)'
;MPDPRITEFIEKAIAAGIPQDSLVGMLTARGWPEKEVYDALADHYQQLTGVDIPRRAGAGASAKEAFFYLLIFSTLATWTIGFGCLAFALIDRWLADPLFSSYPAYDTYTIPSSLAALIVAFPLYLLISRIVVKESAAHPEKLDSSVRKWLTYMALVIAASVFMGDLITALAYLLRGELTSRFLAKSFVVLVLSGGVFYYYFGGLRKTEAPSIGLSRDRLMAGLSSAAVALMIVLGFLHLGPPNVQREFRADSQRIHQLYDLSTEIREYWTKHGSQLPTSIDQVPGRVHKDPLTRTPYEYHPKEGSQYELCAVFTRNSEPEVSPTPDPWIHPAGHHCFSLDAAATQQYPPQYFGN
;
A
#
# COMPACT_ATOMS: atom_id res chain seq x y z
N MET A 1 -12.09 14.18 -41.93
CA MET A 1 -12.72 14.61 -43.20
C MET A 1 -11.97 13.89 -44.30
N PRO A 2 -12.66 13.14 -45.16
CA PRO A 2 -12.03 12.47 -46.29
C PRO A 2 -11.34 13.48 -47.21
N ASP A 3 -10.30 13.04 -47.95
CA ASP A 3 -9.63 13.88 -48.94
C ASP A 3 -10.63 14.26 -50.04
N PRO A 4 -10.77 15.57 -50.39
CA PRO A 4 -11.75 16.04 -51.37
C PRO A 4 -11.59 15.36 -52.74
N ARG A 5 -10.38 14.88 -53.08
CA ARG A 5 -10.11 14.17 -54.33
C ARG A 5 -10.78 12.78 -54.38
N ILE A 6 -10.87 12.09 -53.23
CA ILE A 6 -11.56 10.80 -53.14
C ILE A 6 -13.06 11.03 -53.21
N THR A 7 -13.58 12.03 -52.48
CA THR A 7 -15.01 12.35 -52.43
C THR A 7 -15.54 12.72 -53.81
N GLU A 8 -14.86 13.62 -54.54
CA GLU A 8 -15.28 14.02 -55.90
C GLU A 8 -15.24 12.84 -56.89
N PHE A 9 -14.24 11.96 -56.76
CA PHE A 9 -14.13 10.77 -57.62
C PHE A 9 -15.25 9.77 -57.33
N ILE A 10 -15.54 9.48 -56.06
CA ILE A 10 -16.61 8.56 -55.65
C ILE A 10 -17.97 9.07 -56.12
N GLU A 11 -18.26 10.37 -55.96
CA GLU A 11 -19.49 10.99 -56.43
C GLU A 11 -19.69 10.81 -57.94
N LYS A 12 -18.67 11.14 -58.74
CA LYS A 12 -18.72 11.00 -60.21
C LYS A 12 -18.81 9.53 -60.64
N ALA A 13 -18.13 8.64 -59.95
CA ALA A 13 -18.08 7.23 -60.30
C ALA A 13 -19.39 6.49 -59.96
N ILE A 14 -20.04 6.85 -58.85
CA ILE A 14 -21.38 6.34 -58.51
C ILE A 14 -22.42 6.89 -59.50
N ALA A 15 -22.34 8.17 -59.88
CA ALA A 15 -23.21 8.75 -60.90
C ALA A 15 -23.05 8.08 -62.28
N ALA A 16 -21.86 7.54 -62.57
CA ALA A 16 -21.56 6.78 -63.79
C ALA A 16 -21.97 5.28 -63.71
N GLY A 17 -22.52 4.82 -62.58
CA GLY A 17 -23.01 3.45 -62.41
C GLY A 17 -21.93 2.41 -62.13
N ILE A 18 -20.75 2.81 -61.66
CA ILE A 18 -19.66 1.88 -61.34
C ILE A 18 -19.97 1.12 -60.03
N PRO A 19 -19.82 -0.22 -59.99
CA PRO A 19 -20.06 -1.01 -58.77
C PRO A 19 -19.14 -0.62 -57.62
N GLN A 20 -19.67 -0.58 -56.39
CA GLN A 20 -18.93 -0.18 -55.19
C GLN A 20 -17.68 -1.02 -54.93
N ASP A 21 -17.76 -2.34 -55.09
CA ASP A 21 -16.63 -3.26 -54.89
C ASP A 21 -15.47 -2.93 -55.85
N SER A 22 -15.78 -2.43 -57.04
CA SER A 22 -14.78 -1.99 -58.02
C SER A 22 -14.13 -0.67 -57.60
N LEU A 23 -14.86 0.25 -56.96
CA LEU A 23 -14.32 1.51 -56.44
C LEU A 23 -13.34 1.27 -55.29
N VAL A 24 -13.72 0.41 -54.34
CA VAL A 24 -12.85 0.02 -53.22
C VAL A 24 -11.58 -0.63 -53.74
N GLY A 25 -11.70 -1.57 -54.68
CA GLY A 25 -10.54 -2.22 -55.30
C GLY A 25 -9.63 -1.24 -56.05
N MET A 26 -10.19 -0.33 -56.84
CA MET A 26 -9.42 0.64 -57.66
C MET A 26 -8.68 1.70 -56.84
N LEU A 27 -9.28 2.15 -55.73
CA LEU A 27 -8.67 3.14 -54.84
C LEU A 27 -7.61 2.49 -53.95
N THR A 28 -7.91 1.30 -53.40
CA THR A 28 -6.94 0.55 -52.58
C THR A 28 -5.71 0.12 -53.38
N ALA A 29 -5.89 -0.30 -54.65
CA ALA A 29 -4.78 -0.62 -55.55
C ALA A 29 -3.87 0.59 -55.87
N ARG A 30 -4.37 1.82 -55.67
CA ARG A 30 -3.61 3.08 -55.84
C ARG A 30 -3.04 3.62 -54.53
N GLY A 31 -3.07 2.83 -53.47
CA GLY A 31 -2.45 3.15 -52.17
C GLY A 31 -3.35 3.93 -51.22
N TRP A 32 -4.64 4.10 -51.54
CA TRP A 32 -5.58 4.69 -50.58
C TRP A 32 -5.92 3.68 -49.47
N PRO A 33 -5.92 4.07 -48.19
CA PRO A 33 -6.33 3.21 -47.11
C PRO A 33 -7.80 2.80 -47.26
N GLU A 34 -8.09 1.50 -47.15
CA GLU A 34 -9.44 0.96 -47.30
C GLU A 34 -10.46 1.67 -46.39
N LYS A 35 -10.02 2.03 -45.17
CA LYS A 35 -10.81 2.80 -44.20
C LYS A 35 -11.21 4.18 -44.73
N GLU A 36 -10.32 4.91 -45.38
CA GLU A 36 -10.63 6.24 -45.92
C GLU A 36 -11.62 6.16 -47.09
N VAL A 37 -11.54 5.09 -47.88
CA VAL A 37 -12.49 4.84 -48.98
C VAL A 37 -13.89 4.53 -48.45
N TYR A 38 -14.01 3.68 -47.42
CA TYR A 38 -15.30 3.43 -46.78
C TYR A 38 -15.85 4.64 -46.02
N ASP A 39 -15.00 5.44 -45.38
CA ASP A 39 -15.42 6.69 -44.72
C ASP A 39 -15.97 7.69 -45.75
N ALA A 40 -15.33 7.81 -46.93
CA ALA A 40 -15.82 8.66 -48.02
C ALA A 40 -17.12 8.16 -48.64
N LEU A 41 -17.28 6.83 -48.82
CA LEU A 41 -18.54 6.22 -49.24
C LEU A 41 -19.66 6.47 -48.22
N ALA A 42 -19.34 6.33 -46.94
CA ALA A 42 -20.26 6.58 -45.84
C ALA A 42 -20.77 8.04 -45.86
N ASP A 43 -19.86 9.01 -45.98
CA ASP A 43 -20.22 10.43 -46.07
C ASP A 43 -21.10 10.73 -47.31
N HIS A 44 -20.85 10.08 -48.46
CA HIS A 44 -21.70 10.21 -49.66
C HIS A 44 -23.13 9.68 -49.44
N TYR A 45 -23.28 8.51 -48.82
CA TYR A 45 -24.61 7.95 -48.51
C TYR A 45 -25.34 8.73 -47.42
N GLN A 46 -24.62 9.30 -46.47
CA GLN A 46 -25.19 10.20 -45.46
C GLN A 46 -25.81 11.45 -46.12
N GLN A 47 -25.14 12.03 -47.12
CA GLN A 47 -25.68 13.16 -47.88
C GLN A 47 -26.91 12.79 -48.73
N LEU A 48 -26.92 11.60 -49.33
CA LEU A 48 -28.05 11.11 -50.15
C LEU A 48 -29.29 10.73 -49.33
N THR A 49 -29.08 10.08 -48.18
CA THR A 49 -30.18 9.56 -47.36
C THR A 49 -30.68 10.58 -46.33
N GLY A 50 -29.88 11.61 -46.04
CA GLY A 50 -30.17 12.57 -44.96
C GLY A 50 -30.13 11.95 -43.57
N VAL A 51 -29.65 10.71 -43.44
CA VAL A 51 -29.55 9.97 -42.18
C VAL A 51 -28.07 9.81 -41.85
N ASP A 52 -27.68 10.27 -40.66
CA ASP A 52 -26.34 10.05 -40.13
C ASP A 52 -26.07 8.56 -39.94
N ILE A 53 -25.00 8.06 -40.56
CA ILE A 53 -24.58 6.67 -40.36
C ILE A 53 -24.12 6.52 -38.90
N PRO A 54 -24.70 5.61 -38.12
CA PRO A 54 -24.38 5.47 -36.71
C PRO A 54 -22.90 5.07 -36.53
N ARG A 55 -22.09 5.99 -36.04
CA ARG A 55 -20.69 5.74 -35.72
C ARG A 55 -20.60 5.06 -34.36
N ARG A 56 -20.01 3.85 -34.30
CA ARG A 56 -19.60 3.26 -33.03
C ARG A 56 -18.52 4.15 -32.42
N ALA A 57 -18.69 4.62 -31.18
CA ALA A 57 -17.74 5.50 -30.52
C ALA A 57 -16.32 4.91 -30.54
N GLY A 58 -15.44 5.49 -31.36
CA GLY A 58 -14.09 4.99 -31.63
C GLY A 58 -13.06 5.38 -30.56
N ALA A 59 -12.03 4.53 -30.43
CA ALA A 59 -10.71 4.64 -29.77
C ALA A 59 -10.45 5.70 -28.65
N GLY A 60 -10.80 6.97 -28.81
CA GLY A 60 -10.58 8.02 -27.79
C GLY A 60 -11.42 7.84 -26.53
N ALA A 61 -12.66 7.35 -26.67
CA ALA A 61 -13.50 6.97 -25.52
C ALA A 61 -12.91 5.76 -24.76
N SER A 62 -12.25 4.85 -25.49
CA SER A 62 -11.63 3.64 -24.95
C SER A 62 -10.41 3.93 -24.06
N ALA A 63 -9.57 4.92 -24.41
CA ALA A 63 -8.38 5.26 -23.61
C ALA A 63 -8.73 5.89 -22.24
N LYS A 64 -9.68 6.84 -22.20
CA LYS A 64 -10.17 7.43 -20.94
C LYS A 64 -10.79 6.35 -20.04
N GLU A 65 -11.58 5.46 -20.62
CA GLU A 65 -12.19 4.34 -19.91
C GLU A 65 -11.13 3.38 -19.36
N ALA A 66 -10.15 2.99 -20.18
CA ALA A 66 -9.01 2.16 -19.75
C ALA A 66 -8.30 2.78 -18.55
N PHE A 67 -8.03 4.09 -18.59
CA PHE A 67 -7.40 4.81 -17.48
C PHE A 67 -8.21 4.72 -16.18
N PHE A 68 -9.53 4.96 -16.22
CA PHE A 68 -10.36 4.85 -15.01
C PHE A 68 -10.42 3.43 -14.47
N TYR A 69 -10.50 2.40 -15.33
CA TYR A 69 -10.47 1.01 -14.87
C TYR A 69 -9.11 0.61 -14.32
N LEU A 70 -8.00 1.00 -14.95
CA LEU A 70 -6.67 0.78 -14.41
C LEU A 70 -6.50 1.45 -13.05
N LEU A 71 -7.03 2.66 -12.88
CA LEU A 71 -7.01 3.36 -11.60
C LEU A 71 -7.89 2.66 -10.53
N ILE A 72 -9.06 2.15 -10.90
CA ILE A 72 -9.90 1.32 -10.01
C ILE A 72 -9.16 0.06 -9.58
N PHE A 73 -8.56 -0.69 -10.50
CA PHE A 73 -7.86 -1.94 -10.16
C PHE A 73 -6.56 -1.69 -9.40
N SER A 74 -5.84 -0.62 -9.71
CA SER A 74 -4.66 -0.20 -8.95
C SER A 74 -5.03 0.17 -7.52
N THR A 75 -6.05 1.01 -7.32
CA THR A 75 -6.50 1.39 -5.98
C THR A 75 -7.07 0.21 -5.21
N LEU A 76 -7.83 -0.68 -5.88
CA LEU A 76 -8.31 -1.94 -5.32
C LEU A 76 -7.15 -2.79 -4.79
N ALA A 77 -6.12 -3.02 -5.60
CA ALA A 77 -4.94 -3.78 -5.20
C ALA A 77 -4.24 -3.11 -4.01
N THR A 78 -4.01 -1.80 -4.06
CA THR A 78 -3.32 -1.07 -2.98
C THR A 78 -4.05 -1.16 -1.64
N TRP A 79 -5.36 -0.92 -1.59
CA TRP A 79 -6.08 -0.96 -0.30
C TRP A 79 -6.27 -2.39 0.21
N THR A 80 -6.49 -3.38 -0.66
CA THR A 80 -6.64 -4.79 -0.25
C THR A 80 -5.32 -5.38 0.25
N ILE A 81 -4.19 -5.06 -0.39
CA ILE A 81 -2.86 -5.44 0.09
C ILE A 81 -2.59 -4.76 1.44
N GLY A 82 -2.83 -3.45 1.56
CA GLY A 82 -2.67 -2.74 2.83
C GLY A 82 -3.55 -3.31 3.95
N PHE A 83 -4.79 -3.68 3.64
CA PHE A 83 -5.68 -4.35 4.58
C PHE A 83 -5.09 -5.69 5.04
N GLY A 84 -4.63 -6.53 4.10
CA GLY A 84 -4.04 -7.82 4.39
C GLY A 84 -2.79 -7.72 5.26
N CYS A 85 -1.86 -6.82 4.91
CA CYS A 85 -0.65 -6.56 5.70
C CYS A 85 -0.97 -6.11 7.13
N LEU A 86 -1.92 -5.18 7.30
CA LEU A 86 -2.33 -4.72 8.62
C LEU A 86 -2.99 -5.85 9.42
N ALA A 87 -3.88 -6.62 8.80
CA ALA A 87 -4.52 -7.76 9.45
C ALA A 87 -3.51 -8.82 9.88
N PHE A 88 -2.49 -9.09 9.06
CA PHE A 88 -1.43 -10.04 9.41
C PHE A 88 -0.62 -9.55 10.61
N ALA A 89 -0.26 -8.27 10.64
CA ALA A 89 0.45 -7.68 11.77
C ALA A 89 -0.38 -7.77 13.07
N LEU A 90 -1.69 -7.51 13.01
CA LEU A 90 -2.58 -7.65 14.17
C LEU A 90 -2.74 -9.12 14.60
N ILE A 91 -2.90 -10.04 13.65
CA ILE A 91 -2.98 -11.49 13.92
C ILE A 91 -1.72 -11.99 14.60
N ASP A 92 -0.55 -11.59 14.10
CA ASP A 92 0.73 -11.97 14.68
C ASP A 92 0.88 -11.50 16.13
N ARG A 93 0.29 -10.34 16.46
CA ARG A 93 0.30 -9.79 17.81
C ARG A 93 -0.67 -10.50 18.76
N TRP A 94 -1.90 -10.78 18.32
CA TRP A 94 -2.92 -11.39 19.18
C TRP A 94 -2.70 -12.88 19.39
N LEU A 95 -2.07 -13.56 18.44
CA LEU A 95 -1.75 -14.98 18.50
C LEU A 95 -0.24 -15.22 18.73
N ALA A 96 0.47 -14.24 19.27
CA ALA A 96 1.88 -14.37 19.63
C ALA A 96 2.05 -15.56 20.60
N ASP A 97 2.89 -16.53 20.22
CA ASP A 97 3.19 -17.72 21.00
C ASP A 97 4.44 -17.45 21.86
N PRO A 98 4.38 -17.58 23.20
CA PRO A 98 5.53 -17.43 24.08
C PRO A 98 6.71 -18.35 23.73
N LEU A 99 6.48 -19.47 23.04
CA LEU A 99 7.51 -20.44 22.69
C LEU A 99 8.33 -20.07 21.44
N PHE A 100 7.87 -19.10 20.64
CA PHE A 100 8.55 -18.65 19.43
C PHE A 100 8.89 -17.15 19.53
N SER A 101 9.69 -16.81 20.55
CA SER A 101 10.14 -15.43 20.87
C SER A 101 11.15 -14.83 19.87
N SER A 102 11.49 -15.53 18.79
CA SER A 102 12.34 -15.00 17.71
C SER A 102 11.47 -14.50 16.56
N TYR A 103 10.72 -13.42 16.80
CA TYR A 103 10.14 -12.66 15.70
C TYR A 103 10.84 -11.30 15.62
N PRO A 104 11.26 -10.88 14.42
CA PRO A 104 11.93 -9.59 14.25
C PRO A 104 11.00 -8.49 14.74
N ALA A 105 11.55 -7.63 15.60
CA ALA A 105 11.37 -6.19 15.63
C ALA A 105 10.05 -5.71 15.01
N TYR A 106 9.16 -5.14 15.84
CA TYR A 106 8.02 -4.32 15.41
C TYR A 106 8.32 -3.67 14.06
N ASP A 107 7.62 -4.11 13.02
CA ASP A 107 7.84 -3.58 11.69
C ASP A 107 7.23 -2.18 11.65
N THR A 108 8.05 -1.23 12.13
CA THR A 108 7.80 0.21 12.28
C THR A 108 7.43 0.82 10.92
N TYR A 109 7.62 0.07 9.84
CA TYR A 109 7.26 0.44 8.49
C TYR A 109 5.94 -0.18 8.02
N THR A 110 5.66 -1.46 8.31
CA THR A 110 4.49 -2.16 7.78
C THR A 110 3.15 -1.62 8.29
N ILE A 111 3.00 -1.37 9.60
CA ILE A 111 1.72 -0.85 10.13
C ILE A 111 1.43 0.58 9.60
N PRO A 112 2.36 1.55 9.68
CA PRO A 112 2.11 2.89 9.15
C PRO A 112 1.87 2.93 7.63
N SER A 113 2.62 2.15 6.86
CA SER A 113 2.44 2.08 5.41
C SER A 113 1.10 1.44 5.03
N SER A 114 0.68 0.41 5.76
CA SER A 114 -0.64 -0.21 5.58
C SER A 114 -1.79 0.75 5.92
N LEU A 115 -1.67 1.49 7.02
CA LEU A 115 -2.62 2.55 7.38
C LEU A 115 -2.69 3.64 6.30
N ALA A 116 -1.55 4.11 5.80
CA ALA A 116 -1.51 5.10 4.73
C ALA A 116 -2.17 4.59 3.44
N ALA A 117 -1.92 3.33 3.07
CA ALA A 117 -2.55 2.68 1.93
C ALA A 117 -4.08 2.64 2.08
N LEU A 118 -4.60 2.29 3.27
CA LEU A 118 -6.04 2.30 3.54
C LEU A 118 -6.64 3.71 3.51
N ILE A 119 -6.01 4.67 4.19
CA ILE A 119 -6.51 6.05 4.30
C ILE A 119 -6.57 6.75 2.94
N VAL A 120 -5.65 6.44 2.02
CA VAL A 120 -5.58 7.09 0.70
C VAL A 120 -6.30 6.28 -0.38
N ALA A 121 -5.94 5.01 -0.55
CA ALA A 121 -6.41 4.22 -1.69
C ALA A 121 -7.87 3.81 -1.57
N PHE A 122 -8.40 3.57 -0.37
CA PHE A 122 -9.78 3.14 -0.20
C PHE A 122 -10.81 4.25 -0.52
N PRO A 123 -10.68 5.50 0.01
CA PRO A 123 -11.58 6.59 -0.40
C PRO A 123 -11.49 6.89 -1.90
N LEU A 124 -10.28 6.83 -2.47
CA LEU A 124 -10.06 7.03 -3.89
C LEU A 124 -10.77 5.96 -4.73
N TYR A 125 -10.64 4.68 -4.34
CA TYR A 125 -11.37 3.56 -4.96
C TYR A 125 -12.88 3.80 -4.95
N LEU A 126 -13.46 4.16 -3.80
CA LEU A 126 -14.90 4.41 -3.68
C LEU A 126 -15.36 5.61 -4.54
N LEU A 127 -14.56 6.68 -4.58
CA LEU A 127 -14.88 7.87 -5.36
C LEU A 127 -14.89 7.55 -6.85
N ILE A 128 -13.85 6.89 -7.36
CA ILE A 128 -13.76 6.54 -8.78
C ILE A 128 -14.81 5.50 -9.16
N SER A 129 -15.02 4.49 -8.30
CA SER A 129 -16.07 3.49 -8.52
C SER A 129 -17.45 4.16 -8.61
N ARG A 130 -17.77 5.13 -7.75
CA ARG A 130 -19.01 5.90 -7.82
C ARG A 130 -19.13 6.72 -9.11
N ILE A 131 -18.04 7.35 -9.56
CA ILE A 131 -18.04 8.11 -10.82
C ILE A 131 -18.33 7.17 -12.00
N VAL A 132 -17.64 6.02 -12.07
CA VAL A 132 -17.82 5.04 -13.14
C VAL A 132 -19.23 4.44 -13.12
N VAL A 133 -19.75 4.07 -11.95
CA VAL A 133 -21.13 3.54 -11.84
C VAL A 133 -22.15 4.59 -12.27
N LYS A 134 -21.99 5.86 -11.86
CA LYS A 134 -22.88 6.96 -12.25
C LYS A 134 -22.83 7.25 -13.76
N GLU A 135 -21.64 7.27 -14.36
CA GLU A 135 -21.48 7.49 -15.80
C GLU A 135 -22.06 6.32 -16.61
N SER A 136 -21.87 5.09 -16.12
CA SER A 136 -22.40 3.88 -16.76
C SER A 136 -23.93 3.78 -16.73
N ALA A 137 -24.58 4.38 -15.72
CA ALA A 137 -26.03 4.49 -15.64
C ALA A 137 -26.59 5.56 -16.59
N ALA A 138 -25.82 6.60 -16.91
CA ALA A 138 -26.23 7.68 -17.80
C ALA A 138 -26.05 7.33 -19.30
N HIS A 139 -25.07 6.48 -19.63
CA HIS A 139 -24.77 6.06 -21.01
C HIS A 139 -24.66 4.53 -21.10
N PRO A 140 -25.78 3.80 -21.29
CA PRO A 140 -25.80 2.33 -21.34
C PRO A 140 -24.95 1.75 -22.48
N GLU A 141 -24.76 2.50 -23.56
CA GLU A 141 -23.94 2.15 -24.73
C GLU A 141 -22.43 2.02 -24.40
N LYS A 142 -21.96 2.65 -23.32
CA LYS A 142 -20.58 2.47 -22.80
C LYS A 142 -20.41 1.19 -21.97
N LEU A 143 -21.49 0.49 -21.61
CA LEU A 143 -21.43 -0.77 -20.85
C LEU A 143 -20.84 -1.92 -21.67
N ASP A 144 -20.85 -1.85 -23.00
CA ASP A 144 -20.35 -2.94 -23.84
C ASP A 144 -18.86 -2.80 -24.21
N SER A 145 -18.12 -1.97 -23.46
CA SER A 145 -16.69 -1.77 -23.68
C SER A 145 -15.89 -3.05 -23.45
N SER A 146 -15.19 -3.49 -24.50
CA SER A 146 -14.28 -4.63 -24.47
C SER A 146 -13.16 -4.46 -23.43
N VAL A 147 -12.74 -3.21 -23.18
CA VAL A 147 -11.66 -2.89 -22.22
C VAL A 147 -12.07 -3.20 -20.80
N ARG A 148 -13.28 -2.81 -20.40
CA ARG A 148 -13.83 -3.12 -19.08
C ARG A 148 -13.88 -4.63 -18.84
N LYS A 149 -14.44 -5.37 -19.81
CA LYS A 149 -14.56 -6.84 -19.72
C LYS A 149 -13.18 -7.46 -19.57
N TRP A 150 -12.23 -7.10 -20.43
CA TRP A 150 -10.87 -7.64 -20.39
C TRP A 150 -10.14 -7.34 -19.08
N LEU A 151 -10.14 -6.09 -18.61
CA LEU A 151 -9.49 -5.72 -17.34
C LEU A 151 -10.15 -6.38 -16.12
N THR A 152 -11.48 -6.53 -16.13
CA THR A 152 -12.20 -7.23 -15.06
C THR A 152 -11.87 -8.72 -15.05
N TYR A 153 -11.81 -9.37 -16.22
CA TYR A 153 -11.37 -10.76 -16.31
C TYR A 153 -9.92 -10.93 -15.82
N MET A 154 -9.02 -10.01 -16.14
CA MET A 154 -7.64 -10.03 -15.63
C MET A 154 -7.60 -9.95 -14.10
N ALA A 155 -8.37 -9.03 -13.50
CA ALA A 155 -8.46 -8.92 -12.04
C ALA A 155 -9.08 -10.17 -11.39
N LEU A 156 -10.09 -10.78 -12.02
CA LEU A 156 -10.69 -12.02 -11.54
C LEU A 156 -9.72 -13.21 -11.60
N VAL A 157 -8.91 -13.30 -12.65
CA VAL A 157 -7.85 -14.33 -12.75
C VAL A 157 -6.84 -14.15 -11.62
N ILE A 158 -6.36 -12.92 -11.37
CA ILE A 158 -5.43 -12.64 -10.27
C ILE A 158 -6.06 -13.03 -8.92
N ALA A 159 -7.31 -12.62 -8.66
CA ALA A 159 -8.01 -12.96 -7.42
C ALA A 159 -8.18 -14.48 -7.25
N ALA A 160 -8.53 -15.20 -8.33
CA ALA A 160 -8.66 -16.65 -8.31
C ALA A 160 -7.31 -17.35 -8.09
N SER A 161 -6.22 -16.85 -8.68
CA SER A 161 -4.87 -17.36 -8.44
C SER A 161 -4.43 -17.17 -6.99
N VAL A 162 -4.69 -16.00 -6.40
CA VAL A 162 -4.39 -15.73 -4.98
C VAL A 162 -5.20 -16.67 -4.08
N PHE A 163 -6.50 -16.81 -4.33
CA PHE A 163 -7.38 -17.74 -3.60
C PHE A 163 -6.88 -19.19 -3.69
N MET A 164 -6.53 -19.65 -4.88
CA MET A 164 -6.05 -21.01 -5.11
C MET A 164 -4.71 -21.25 -4.42
N GLY A 165 -3.77 -20.30 -4.52
CA GLY A 165 -2.48 -20.37 -3.84
C GLY A 165 -2.63 -20.48 -2.33
N ASP A 166 -3.48 -19.64 -1.73
CA ASP A 166 -3.78 -19.67 -0.29
C ASP A 166 -4.33 -21.03 0.15
N LEU A 167 -5.31 -21.56 -0.59
CA LEU A 167 -5.91 -22.87 -0.28
C LEU A 167 -4.89 -24.02 -0.40
N ILE A 168 -4.02 -23.99 -1.42
CA ILE A 168 -2.95 -24.98 -1.60
C ILE A 168 -1.98 -24.92 -0.41
N THR A 169 -1.52 -23.72 -0.04
CA THR A 169 -0.62 -23.55 1.09
C THR A 169 -1.27 -24.02 2.38
N ALA A 170 -2.55 -23.68 2.61
CA ALA A 170 -3.28 -24.12 3.79
C ALA A 170 -3.44 -25.64 3.88
N LEU A 171 -3.77 -26.28 2.76
CA LEU A 171 -3.85 -27.74 2.70
C LEU A 171 -2.47 -28.38 2.91
N ALA A 172 -1.40 -27.79 2.36
CA ALA A 172 -0.05 -28.31 2.54
C ALA A 172 0.39 -28.28 4.02
N TYR A 173 0.13 -27.18 4.75
CA TYR A 173 0.38 -27.11 6.19
C TYR A 173 -0.51 -28.05 6.99
N LEU A 174 -1.78 -28.20 6.60
CA LEU A 174 -2.70 -29.16 7.23
C LEU A 174 -2.20 -30.60 7.10
N LEU A 175 -1.79 -31.01 5.90
CA LEU A 175 -1.31 -32.36 5.62
C LEU A 175 0.03 -32.67 6.32
N ARG A 176 0.85 -31.64 6.60
CA ARG A 176 2.08 -31.76 7.40
C ARG A 176 1.82 -31.85 8.90
N GLY A 177 0.60 -31.54 9.36
CA GLY A 177 0.30 -31.41 10.79
C GLY A 177 0.89 -30.15 11.43
N GLU A 178 1.33 -29.19 10.62
CA GLU A 178 2.01 -27.95 11.04
C GLU A 178 1.05 -26.74 11.06
N LEU A 179 -0.27 -26.99 11.06
CA LEU A 179 -1.26 -25.94 10.96
C LEU A 179 -1.32 -25.12 12.25
N THR A 180 -0.81 -23.88 12.20
CA THR A 180 -0.88 -22.94 13.34
C THR A 180 -2.17 -22.12 13.29
N SER A 181 -2.67 -21.71 14.46
CA SER A 181 -3.81 -20.79 14.58
C SER A 181 -3.56 -19.46 13.88
N ARG A 182 -2.31 -18.97 13.92
CA ARG A 182 -1.83 -17.78 13.18
C ARG A 182 -1.99 -17.95 11.67
N PHE A 183 -1.49 -19.07 11.15
CA PHE A 183 -1.59 -19.38 9.73
C PHE A 183 -3.06 -19.45 9.28
N LEU A 184 -3.91 -20.12 10.06
CA LEU A 184 -5.34 -20.23 9.75
C LEU A 184 -6.03 -18.86 9.71
N ALA A 185 -5.74 -17.99 10.67
CA ALA A 185 -6.28 -16.63 10.70
C ALA A 185 -5.81 -15.79 9.50
N LYS A 186 -4.53 -15.90 9.11
CA LYS A 186 -3.98 -15.19 7.94
C LYS A 186 -4.61 -15.70 6.63
N SER A 187 -4.70 -17.02 6.46
CA SER A 187 -5.36 -17.62 5.30
C SER A 187 -6.83 -17.21 5.22
N PHE A 188 -7.53 -17.16 6.35
CA PHE A 188 -8.92 -16.67 6.38
C PHE A 188 -9.05 -15.22 5.89
N VAL A 189 -8.12 -14.33 6.22
CA VAL A 189 -8.12 -12.95 5.69
C VAL A 189 -7.95 -12.95 4.18
N VAL A 190 -7.01 -13.74 3.64
CA VAL A 190 -6.78 -13.85 2.18
C VAL A 190 -8.02 -14.40 1.49
N LEU A 191 -8.66 -15.41 2.06
CA LEU A 191 -9.90 -16.02 1.59
C LEU A 191 -11.03 -14.98 1.50
N VAL A 192 -11.24 -14.18 2.55
CA VAL A 192 -12.28 -13.15 2.59
C VAL A 192 -11.99 -12.03 1.57
N LEU A 193 -10.75 -11.57 1.46
CA LEU A 193 -10.38 -10.50 0.52
C LEU A 193 -10.51 -10.97 -0.94
N SER A 194 -9.86 -12.07 -1.30
CA SER A 194 -9.89 -12.62 -2.66
C SER A 194 -11.29 -13.07 -3.07
N GLY A 195 -12.01 -13.75 -2.17
CA GLY A 195 -13.39 -14.17 -2.37
C GLY A 195 -14.36 -12.98 -2.49
N GLY A 196 -14.18 -11.94 -1.69
CA GLY A 196 -14.97 -10.71 -1.76
C GLY A 196 -14.79 -9.96 -3.08
N VAL A 197 -13.54 -9.80 -3.53
CA VAL A 197 -13.21 -9.22 -4.84
C VAL A 197 -13.83 -10.06 -5.96
N PHE A 198 -13.63 -11.38 -5.93
CA PHE A 198 -14.19 -12.29 -6.92
C PHE A 198 -15.71 -12.18 -6.97
N TYR A 199 -16.39 -12.27 -5.83
CA TYR A 199 -17.85 -12.20 -5.73
C TYR A 199 -18.41 -10.88 -6.28
N TYR A 200 -17.80 -9.74 -5.93
CA TYR A 200 -18.25 -8.43 -6.38
C TYR A 200 -18.12 -8.26 -7.90
N TYR A 201 -16.94 -8.54 -8.46
CA TYR A 201 -16.67 -8.33 -9.89
C TYR A 201 -17.31 -9.40 -10.78
N PHE A 202 -17.30 -10.67 -10.38
CA PHE A 202 -17.97 -11.76 -11.13
C PHE A 202 -19.49 -11.56 -11.15
N GLY A 203 -20.06 -11.17 -10.01
CA GLY A 203 -21.46 -10.81 -9.92
C GLY A 203 -21.82 -9.55 -10.70
N GLY A 204 -20.85 -8.69 -11.04
CA GLY A 204 -21.02 -7.55 -11.95
C GLY A 204 -21.12 -7.99 -13.41
N LEU A 205 -20.31 -8.97 -13.83
CA LEU A 205 -20.31 -9.50 -15.19
C LEU A 205 -21.63 -10.21 -15.55
N ARG A 206 -22.16 -11.06 -14.65
CA ARG A 206 -23.44 -11.78 -14.84
C ARG A 206 -24.66 -10.87 -15.02
N LYS A 207 -24.63 -9.64 -14.51
CA LYS A 207 -25.77 -8.69 -14.60
C LYS A 207 -25.92 -8.04 -15.97
N THR A 208 -24.95 -8.20 -16.87
CA THR A 208 -25.05 -7.71 -18.25
C THR A 208 -26.13 -8.48 -19.05
N GLU A 209 -26.71 -9.56 -18.49
CA GLU A 209 -27.65 -10.47 -19.17
C GLU A 209 -29.10 -10.44 -18.62
N ALA A 210 -29.43 -9.71 -17.53
CA ALA A 210 -30.81 -9.67 -16.98
C ALA A 210 -31.18 -8.36 -16.23
N PRO A 211 -32.43 -7.85 -16.35
CA PRO A 211 -32.81 -6.54 -15.80
C PRO A 211 -33.13 -6.54 -14.30
N SER A 212 -32.42 -5.64 -13.60
CA SER A 212 -32.71 -4.90 -12.36
C SER A 212 -33.12 -5.60 -11.05
N ILE A 213 -32.13 -5.75 -10.14
CA ILE A 213 -32.11 -5.19 -8.75
C ILE A 213 -30.65 -4.79 -8.44
N GLY A 214 -30.21 -3.61 -8.91
CA GLY A 214 -28.79 -3.25 -9.06
C GLY A 214 -28.16 -2.47 -7.88
N LEU A 215 -28.86 -1.45 -7.37
CA LEU A 215 -28.27 -0.46 -6.47
C LEU A 215 -28.06 -0.94 -5.02
N SER A 216 -28.77 -1.98 -4.56
CA SER A 216 -28.68 -2.46 -3.18
C SER A 216 -27.36 -3.17 -2.89
N ARG A 217 -26.85 -3.98 -3.83
CA ARG A 217 -25.61 -4.76 -3.65
C ARG A 217 -24.37 -3.86 -3.62
N ASP A 218 -24.28 -2.88 -4.52
CA ASP A 218 -23.10 -2.01 -4.61
C ASP A 218 -23.02 -1.09 -3.37
N ARG A 219 -24.16 -0.59 -2.90
CA ARG A 219 -24.24 0.16 -1.64
C ARG A 219 -23.93 -0.71 -0.42
N LEU A 220 -24.42 -1.95 -0.38
CA LEU A 220 -24.16 -2.89 0.71
C LEU A 220 -22.68 -3.28 0.77
N MET A 221 -22.06 -3.61 -0.36
CA MET A 221 -20.64 -3.96 -0.43
C MET A 221 -19.73 -2.76 -0.13
N ALA A 222 -20.11 -1.56 -0.59
CA ALA A 222 -19.41 -0.33 -0.21
C ALA A 222 -19.54 -0.05 1.30
N GLY A 223 -20.73 -0.28 1.89
CA GLY A 223 -20.97 -0.13 3.32
C GLY A 223 -20.15 -1.11 4.16
N LEU A 224 -20.18 -2.40 3.80
CA LEU A 224 -19.42 -3.45 4.48
C LEU A 224 -17.91 -3.21 4.40
N SER A 225 -17.39 -2.91 3.21
CA SER A 225 -15.96 -2.61 3.05
C SER A 225 -15.55 -1.33 3.79
N SER A 226 -16.40 -0.29 3.81
CA SER A 226 -16.14 0.92 4.57
C SER A 226 -16.08 0.66 6.07
N ALA A 227 -17.02 -0.13 6.60
CA ALA A 227 -17.04 -0.51 8.01
C ALA A 227 -15.80 -1.35 8.37
N ALA A 228 -15.43 -2.31 7.53
CA ALA A 228 -14.23 -3.14 7.74
C ALA A 228 -12.94 -2.31 7.70
N VAL A 229 -12.79 -1.41 6.72
CA VAL A 229 -11.61 -0.53 6.63
C VAL A 229 -11.56 0.45 7.80
N ALA A 230 -12.69 1.05 8.20
CA ALA A 230 -12.74 1.93 9.37
C ALA A 230 -12.34 1.19 10.65
N LEU A 231 -12.84 -0.04 10.84
CA LEU A 231 -12.46 -0.89 11.96
C LEU A 231 -10.95 -1.16 11.96
N MET A 232 -10.38 -1.53 10.81
CA MET A 232 -8.94 -1.80 10.69
C MET A 232 -8.09 -0.56 10.95
N ILE A 233 -8.52 0.62 10.50
CA ILE A 233 -7.83 1.89 10.78
C ILE A 233 -7.86 2.17 12.29
N VAL A 234 -9.01 2.01 12.94
CA VAL A 234 -9.15 2.18 14.39
C VAL A 234 -8.24 1.21 15.14
N LEU A 235 -8.27 -0.08 14.81
CA LEU A 235 -7.40 -1.09 15.41
C LEU A 235 -5.91 -0.78 15.19
N GLY A 236 -5.53 -0.35 13.99
CA GLY A 236 -4.15 0.03 13.68
C GLY A 236 -3.66 1.20 14.51
N PHE A 237 -4.48 2.24 14.71
CA PHE A 237 -4.12 3.37 15.57
C PHE A 237 -4.13 3.03 17.07
N LEU A 238 -5.05 2.16 17.51
CA LEU A 238 -5.08 1.69 18.90
C LEU A 238 -3.81 0.90 19.26
N HIS A 239 -3.24 0.16 18.31
CA HIS A 239 -2.01 -0.62 18.53
C HIS A 239 -0.72 0.17 18.30
N LEU A 240 -0.64 0.99 17.24
CA LEU A 240 0.58 1.77 16.96
C LEU A 240 0.74 2.96 17.92
N GLY A 241 -0.37 3.44 18.48
CA GLY A 241 -0.43 4.76 19.09
C GLY A 241 -0.35 5.90 18.07
N PRO A 242 -0.67 7.13 18.49
CA PRO A 242 -0.62 8.29 17.61
C PRO A 242 0.83 8.66 17.20
N PRO A 243 1.03 9.40 16.08
CA PRO A 243 2.37 9.68 15.54
C PRO A 243 3.35 10.37 16.50
N ASN A 244 2.85 11.16 17.45
CA ASN A 244 3.66 11.78 18.48
C ASN A 244 4.31 10.75 19.42
N VAL A 245 3.57 9.69 19.78
CA VAL A 245 4.10 8.59 20.60
C VAL A 245 5.25 7.87 19.89
N GLN A 246 5.12 7.63 18.59
CA GLN A 246 6.19 7.02 17.79
C GLN A 246 7.45 7.90 17.72
N ARG A 247 7.29 9.23 17.74
CA ARG A 247 8.42 10.17 17.78
C ARG A 247 9.11 10.18 19.15
N GLU A 248 8.34 10.16 20.24
CA GLU A 248 8.86 10.07 21.61
C GLU A 248 9.65 8.78 21.79
N PHE A 249 9.12 7.67 21.28
CA PHE A 249 9.77 6.39 21.33
C PHE A 249 11.14 6.40 20.63
N ARG A 250 11.19 6.88 19.38
CA ARG A 250 12.46 7.03 18.64
C ARG A 250 13.44 7.98 19.33
N ALA A 251 12.94 9.03 19.99
CA ALA A 251 13.78 9.94 20.75
C ALA A 251 14.40 9.25 21.97
N ASP A 252 13.62 8.47 22.72
CA ASP A 252 14.11 7.69 23.87
C ASP A 252 15.14 6.62 23.41
N SER A 253 14.86 5.86 22.34
CA SER A 253 15.84 4.91 21.78
C SER A 253 17.14 5.61 21.33
N GLN A 254 17.02 6.79 20.70
CA GLN A 254 18.19 7.56 20.26
C GLN A 254 18.97 8.14 21.45
N ARG A 255 18.30 8.53 22.54
CA ARG A 255 18.97 8.94 23.79
C ARG A 255 19.82 7.81 24.33
N ILE A 256 19.26 6.61 24.46
CA ILE A 256 20.00 5.45 24.97
C ILE A 256 21.21 5.11 24.09
N HIS A 257 21.04 5.08 22.76
CA HIS A 257 22.16 4.85 21.85
C HIS A 257 23.27 5.89 22.01
N GLN A 258 22.92 7.18 22.16
CA GLN A 258 23.91 8.23 22.36
C GLN A 258 24.58 8.16 23.74
N LEU A 259 23.84 7.79 24.79
CA LEU A 259 24.42 7.56 26.11
C LEU A 259 25.39 6.37 26.10
N TYR A 260 25.05 5.30 25.37
CA TYR A 260 25.95 4.18 25.13
C TYR A 260 27.21 4.63 24.38
N ASP A 261 27.07 5.33 23.26
CA ASP A 261 28.22 5.84 22.49
C ASP A 261 29.12 6.72 23.38
N LEU A 262 28.52 7.65 24.13
CA LEU A 262 29.24 8.50 25.08
C LEU A 262 29.95 7.68 26.16
N SER A 263 29.33 6.61 26.68
CA SER A 263 29.97 5.72 27.66
C SER A 263 31.21 5.03 27.09
N THR A 264 31.18 4.68 25.79
CA THR A 264 32.33 4.08 25.11
C THR A 264 33.45 5.10 24.91
N GLU A 265 33.12 6.33 24.56
CA GLU A 265 34.08 7.44 24.42
C GLU A 265 34.72 7.80 25.77
N ILE A 266 33.95 7.84 26.86
CA ILE A 266 34.47 8.07 28.23
C ILE A 266 35.44 6.96 28.65
N ARG A 267 35.13 5.70 28.37
CA ARG A 267 36.05 4.58 28.63
C ARG A 267 37.34 4.70 27.82
N GLU A 268 37.25 5.07 26.55
CA GLU A 268 38.44 5.33 25.73
C GLU A 268 39.28 6.48 26.30
N TYR A 269 38.64 7.53 26.80
CA TYR A 269 39.34 8.62 27.48
C TYR A 269 40.06 8.11 28.73
N TRP A 270 39.36 7.37 29.60
CA TRP A 270 39.88 6.84 30.86
C TRP A 270 41.10 5.94 30.65
N THR A 271 41.04 5.04 29.65
CA THR A 271 42.16 4.15 29.31
C THR A 271 43.39 4.92 28.79
N LYS A 272 43.19 6.00 28.02
CA LYS A 272 44.28 6.83 27.47
C LYS A 272 44.89 7.80 28.50
N HIS A 273 44.13 8.23 29.50
CA HIS A 273 44.55 9.22 30.49
C HIS A 273 44.93 8.61 31.85
N GLY A 274 45.47 7.38 31.84
CA GLY A 274 46.03 6.77 33.04
C GLY A 274 44.99 6.52 34.13
N SER A 275 43.79 6.06 33.76
CA SER A 275 42.68 5.77 34.68
C SER A 275 42.06 7.01 35.36
N GLN A 276 42.14 8.18 34.73
CA GLN A 276 41.46 9.40 35.18
C GLN A 276 40.20 9.65 34.36
N LEU A 277 39.09 9.94 35.05
CA LEU A 277 37.85 10.35 34.40
C LEU A 277 37.96 11.80 33.86
N PRO A 278 37.28 12.13 32.76
CA PRO A 278 37.17 13.50 32.30
C PRO A 278 36.46 14.36 33.36
N THR A 279 36.90 15.61 33.55
CA THR A 279 36.30 16.50 34.56
C THR A 279 34.99 17.14 34.07
N SER A 280 34.80 17.20 32.76
CA SER A 280 33.57 17.67 32.09
C SER A 280 33.34 16.84 30.82
N ILE A 281 32.07 16.73 30.42
CA ILE A 281 31.67 16.10 29.15
C ILE A 281 32.37 16.73 27.93
N ASP A 282 32.71 18.03 28.00
CA ASP A 282 33.40 18.75 26.93
C ASP A 282 34.83 18.27 26.68
N GLN A 283 35.42 17.53 27.64
CA GLN A 283 36.76 16.95 27.51
C GLN A 283 36.77 15.60 26.80
N VAL A 284 35.59 14.99 26.61
CA VAL A 284 35.49 13.70 25.92
C VAL A 284 35.74 13.93 24.42
N PRO A 285 36.82 13.37 23.85
CA PRO A 285 37.13 13.53 22.44
C PRO A 285 36.16 12.69 21.61
N GLY A 286 35.48 13.32 20.67
CA GLY A 286 34.49 12.61 19.86
C GLY A 286 33.41 13.52 19.32
N ARG A 287 32.27 12.91 19.02
CA ARG A 287 31.08 13.63 18.55
C ARG A 287 30.36 14.21 19.75
N VAL A 288 29.95 15.48 19.66
CA VAL A 288 29.10 16.08 20.71
C VAL A 288 27.72 15.42 20.68
N HIS A 289 27.45 14.59 21.67
CA HIS A 289 26.14 13.95 21.90
C HIS A 289 25.19 14.94 22.58
N LYS A 290 23.96 15.06 22.05
CA LYS A 290 22.94 15.99 22.53
C LYS A 290 21.57 15.35 22.37
N ASP A 291 20.68 15.67 23.31
CA ASP A 291 19.29 15.23 23.25
C ASP A 291 18.68 15.51 21.86
N PRO A 292 18.06 14.51 21.20
CA PRO A 292 17.58 14.64 19.83
C PRO A 292 16.44 15.65 19.66
N LEU A 293 15.68 15.92 20.73
CA LEU A 293 14.55 16.84 20.75
C LEU A 293 14.94 18.21 21.30
N THR A 294 15.54 18.28 22.48
CA THR A 294 15.85 19.55 23.17
C THR A 294 17.19 20.14 22.73
N ARG A 295 18.06 19.35 22.11
CA ARG A 295 19.43 19.74 21.68
C ARG A 295 20.32 20.17 22.84
N THR A 296 19.98 19.83 24.08
CA THR A 296 20.83 20.06 25.24
C THR A 296 21.87 18.94 25.34
N PRO A 297 23.12 19.24 25.78
CA PRO A 297 24.09 18.20 26.13
C PRO A 297 23.53 17.27 27.21
N TYR A 298 24.00 16.03 27.25
CA TYR A 298 23.68 15.12 28.35
C TYR A 298 24.37 15.54 29.64
N GLU A 299 23.75 15.20 30.76
CA GLU A 299 24.34 15.44 32.08
C GLU A 299 25.36 14.35 32.39
N TYR A 300 26.53 14.77 32.89
CA TYR A 300 27.63 13.89 33.24
C TYR A 300 28.14 14.25 34.63
N HIS A 301 28.14 13.29 35.54
CA HIS A 301 28.65 13.46 36.90
C HIS A 301 29.77 12.44 37.18
N PRO A 302 31.05 12.85 37.19
CA PRO A 302 32.13 11.96 37.63
C PRO A 302 32.00 11.67 39.12
N LYS A 303 32.29 10.42 39.53
CA LYS A 303 32.35 9.98 40.93
C LYS A 303 33.76 9.52 41.28
N GLU A 304 33.91 8.86 42.42
CA GLU A 304 35.19 8.33 42.85
C GLU A 304 35.67 7.15 41.97
N GLY A 305 36.97 7.11 41.70
CA GLY A 305 37.58 6.04 40.91
C GLY A 305 37.18 6.06 39.44
N SER A 306 36.61 4.95 38.97
CA SER A 306 36.14 4.76 37.59
C SER A 306 34.63 4.93 37.43
N GLN A 307 33.92 5.25 38.52
CA GLN A 307 32.46 5.35 38.54
C GLN A 307 32.00 6.73 38.05
N TYR A 308 30.92 6.77 37.29
CA TYR A 308 30.29 8.01 36.83
C TYR A 308 28.80 7.83 36.56
N GLU A 309 28.07 8.93 36.45
CA GLU A 309 26.66 8.93 36.06
C GLU A 309 26.47 9.65 34.74
N LEU A 310 25.60 9.09 33.89
CA LEU A 310 25.07 9.75 32.70
C LEU A 310 23.56 9.87 32.81
N CYS A 311 23.04 11.09 32.69
CA CYS A 311 21.61 11.35 32.85
C CYS A 311 20.96 11.91 31.59
N ALA A 312 19.70 11.52 31.39
CA ALA A 312 18.83 12.05 30.35
C ALA A 312 17.39 12.15 30.88
N VAL A 313 16.54 12.90 30.16
CA VAL A 313 15.11 12.98 30.43
C VAL A 313 14.36 12.13 29.42
N PHE A 314 13.83 11.01 29.88
CA PHE A 314 13.07 10.08 29.05
C PHE A 314 11.58 10.42 29.06
N THR A 315 10.92 10.21 27.94
CA THR A 315 9.50 10.54 27.82
C THR A 315 8.63 9.40 28.33
N ARG A 316 9.09 8.16 28.16
CA ARG A 316 8.36 6.94 28.51
C ARG A 316 9.21 6.01 29.38
N ASN A 317 8.55 5.04 30.00
CA ASN A 317 9.22 3.93 30.65
C ASN A 317 9.75 2.97 29.58
N SER A 318 10.97 2.46 29.72
CA SER A 318 11.38 1.24 29.04
C SER A 318 10.81 0.04 29.80
N GLU A 319 10.04 -0.82 29.14
CA GLU A 319 9.63 -2.08 29.75
C GLU A 319 10.80 -3.05 29.78
N PRO A 320 10.95 -3.87 30.85
CA PRO A 320 11.91 -4.96 30.83
C PRO A 320 11.51 -5.92 29.71
N GLU A 321 12.31 -5.98 28.65
CA GLU A 321 12.21 -7.08 27.71
C GLU A 321 12.46 -8.38 28.48
N VAL A 322 11.72 -9.45 28.18
CA VAL A 322 11.97 -10.78 28.75
C VAL A 322 13.24 -11.34 28.10
N SER A 323 14.36 -10.69 28.41
CA SER A 323 15.70 -11.06 28.01
C SER A 323 16.35 -11.85 29.16
N PRO A 324 17.07 -12.95 28.86
CA PRO A 324 17.73 -13.76 29.88
C PRO A 324 18.87 -13.01 30.58
N THR A 325 19.33 -11.89 30.02
CA THR A 325 20.31 -10.98 30.62
C THR A 325 19.62 -9.70 31.11
N PRO A 326 19.92 -9.23 32.35
CA PRO A 326 19.44 -7.93 32.81
C PRO A 326 19.93 -6.83 31.88
N ASP A 327 19.02 -6.04 31.32
CA ASP A 327 19.36 -4.90 30.49
C ASP A 327 19.74 -3.70 31.39
N PRO A 328 21.01 -3.22 31.33
CA PRO A 328 21.46 -2.11 32.17
C PRO A 328 20.90 -0.75 31.74
N TRP A 329 20.24 -0.67 30.58
CA TRP A 329 19.70 0.58 30.02
C TRP A 329 18.20 0.79 30.31
N ILE A 330 17.62 -0.01 31.22
CA ILE A 330 16.24 0.18 31.67
C ILE A 330 16.10 1.48 32.46
N HIS A 331 15.14 2.32 32.07
CA HIS A 331 14.82 3.59 32.70
C HIS A 331 13.30 3.80 32.90
N PRO A 332 12.90 4.54 33.95
CA PRO A 332 11.57 5.11 34.04
C PRO A 332 11.41 6.32 33.11
N ALA A 333 10.18 6.78 32.94
CA ALA A 333 9.88 8.09 32.39
C ALA A 333 10.36 9.18 33.34
N GLY A 334 10.84 10.29 32.79
CA GLY A 334 11.39 11.42 33.51
C GLY A 334 12.92 11.44 33.51
N HIS A 335 13.49 12.25 34.41
CA HIS A 335 14.93 12.34 34.60
C HIS A 335 15.46 11.05 35.22
N HIS A 336 16.43 10.43 34.56
CA HIS A 336 17.07 9.20 35.03
C HIS A 336 18.57 9.23 34.75
N CYS A 337 19.35 8.74 35.72
CA CYS A 337 20.80 8.64 35.65
C CYS A 337 21.23 7.17 35.70
N PHE A 338 22.03 6.76 34.72
CA PHE A 338 22.68 5.45 34.72
C PHE A 338 24.01 5.54 35.45
N SER A 339 24.20 4.70 36.47
CA SER A 339 25.50 4.52 37.13
C SER A 339 26.35 3.55 36.30
N LEU A 340 27.48 4.04 35.79
CA LEU A 340 28.36 3.32 34.88
C LEU A 340 29.80 3.28 35.42
N ASP A 341 30.55 2.30 34.94
CA ASP A 341 31.96 2.09 35.30
C ASP A 341 32.84 2.16 34.06
N ALA A 342 33.80 3.09 34.03
CA ALA A 342 34.73 3.29 32.92
C ALA A 342 35.76 2.15 32.82
N ALA A 343 35.98 1.38 33.88
CA ALA A 343 36.84 0.20 33.86
C ALA A 343 36.14 -1.03 33.26
N ALA A 344 34.80 -1.01 33.16
CA ALA A 344 34.00 -2.10 32.62
C ALA A 344 33.57 -1.86 31.17
N THR A 345 33.34 -2.95 30.44
CA THR A 345 32.72 -2.87 29.11
C THR A 345 31.21 -2.80 29.26
N GLN A 346 30.63 -1.70 28.78
CA GLN A 346 29.18 -1.53 28.77
C GLN A 346 28.52 -2.46 27.77
N GLN A 347 27.40 -3.06 28.18
CA GLN A 347 26.59 -3.88 27.29
C GLN A 347 25.88 -2.98 26.28
N TYR A 348 25.86 -3.40 25.01
CA TYR A 348 25.15 -2.68 23.97
C TYR A 348 23.64 -2.67 24.30
N PRO A 349 22.96 -1.51 24.23
CA PRO A 349 21.55 -1.43 24.53
C PRO A 349 20.73 -2.26 23.53
N PRO A 350 19.68 -2.97 23.98
CA PRO A 350 18.76 -3.60 23.05
C PRO A 350 18.05 -2.54 22.21
N GLN A 351 17.59 -2.93 21.02
CA GLN A 351 16.70 -2.07 20.25
C GLN A 351 15.35 -2.06 20.94
N TYR A 352 15.07 -1.01 21.70
CA TYR A 352 13.72 -0.81 22.20
C TYR A 352 12.80 -0.68 20.99
N PHE A 353 11.68 -1.42 20.98
CA PHE A 353 10.56 -1.22 20.06
C PHE A 353 9.34 -0.70 20.83
N GLY A 354 8.61 0.25 20.23
CA GLY A 354 7.45 0.86 20.87
C GLY A 354 6.33 -0.16 20.91
N ASN A 355 6.02 -0.68 22.11
CA ASN A 355 4.91 -1.60 22.32
C ASN A 355 3.55 -0.94 22.06
#